data_AF-A0AAU7FBT9-F1
#
_entry.id   AF-A0AAU7FBT9-F1
#
_cell.length_a   1.000
_cell.length_b   1.000
_cell.length_c   1.000
_cell.angle_alpha   90.00
_cell.angle_beta   90.00
_cell.angle_gamma   90.00
#
_symmetry.space_group_name_H-M   'P 1'
#
loop_
_entity.id
_entity.type
_entity.pdbx_description
1 polymer ?
#
loop_
_entity_poly.entity_id
_entity_poly.type
_entity_poly.pdbx_seq_one_letter_code
_entity_poly.pdbx_strand_id
1 'polypeptide(L)'
;MTYQIFVLDVDSDTRNGNIVAWLVYTEEHVKSAVNNFSEVGTPPNGQQQLRLNRLAYRLLQLLPLSDPIWGGQDPRAAVKSLQTKGWLISVAPEHAERLLRAILPLARHLRLAIADLQTGIYFEPNEENKVIPEAALPTLQVLDPDMKPRNKPLTKAQIYEGFAERLVAPLAALGFSRYDPGYSPSCKFRREQNGVCCELSVMSEGRPHNLSAKIKFNVYSERAGMLRAKAEQDLLGVPAEKASHFNLVVSLPAAGEVWTKTGQTISYDFCRSIEEMNWLTEVALQRVPTMLKLSDSIAGINTLNREYLRKFSTTQNSLGQLFDYAYLIWGNQLAEFEELAARQLARQRETGSTYGFDVEKLIAYCRDTLKPDPDGLP
;
A
#
# COMPACT_ATOMS: atom_id res chain seq x y z
N MET A 1 -10.99 32.50 22.10
CA MET A 1 -10.10 32.53 20.92
C MET A 1 -9.56 31.13 20.74
N THR A 2 -9.49 30.60 19.52
CA THR A 2 -9.09 29.20 19.28
C THR A 2 -7.65 29.15 18.78
N TYR A 3 -6.86 28.22 19.33
CA TYR A 3 -5.48 27.97 18.92
C TYR A 3 -5.45 26.95 17.78
N GLN A 4 -4.55 27.09 16.82
CA GLN A 4 -4.55 26.35 15.57
C GLN A 4 -3.15 25.83 15.21
N ILE A 5 -3.02 24.52 15.21
CA ILE A 5 -1.79 23.83 14.82
C ILE A 5 -2.08 23.10 13.51
N PHE A 6 -1.28 23.37 12.48
CA PHE A 6 -1.40 22.68 11.19
C PHE A 6 -0.30 21.63 11.05
N VAL A 7 -0.71 20.37 10.94
CA VAL A 7 0.16 19.23 10.68
C VAL A 7 0.22 19.02 9.18
N LEU A 8 1.40 19.01 8.57
CA LEU A 8 1.55 18.87 7.12
C LEU A 8 2.47 17.71 6.76
N ASP A 9 2.04 16.91 5.79
CA ASP A 9 2.85 15.84 5.20
C ASP A 9 3.38 16.26 3.82
N VAL A 10 4.66 16.65 3.74
CA VAL A 10 5.30 17.13 2.51
C VAL A 10 6.07 15.98 1.83
N ASP A 11 5.38 15.20 1.00
CA ASP A 11 6.07 14.25 0.10
C ASP A 11 6.88 15.05 -0.95
N SER A 12 8.20 14.98 -0.84
CA SER A 12 9.16 15.71 -1.66
C SER A 12 9.41 15.05 -3.03
N ASP A 13 8.35 14.60 -3.70
CA ASP A 13 8.45 13.92 -5.01
C ASP A 13 8.77 14.89 -6.16
N THR A 14 8.51 16.19 -5.97
CA THR A 14 8.99 17.25 -6.86
C THR A 14 10.45 17.58 -6.60
N ARG A 15 11.37 16.74 -7.10
CA ARG A 15 12.78 17.12 -7.23
C ARG A 15 12.94 18.29 -8.20
N ASN A 16 13.92 19.15 -7.92
CA ASN A 16 14.47 20.18 -8.83
C ASN A 16 13.62 21.45 -9.08
N GLY A 17 12.85 21.92 -8.09
CA GLY A 17 12.17 23.21 -8.16
C GLY A 17 12.23 24.00 -6.84
N ASN A 18 13.41 24.54 -6.50
CA ASN A 18 13.63 25.61 -5.51
C ASN A 18 12.61 25.74 -4.35
N ILE A 19 12.44 24.71 -3.52
CA ILE A 19 11.97 24.93 -2.15
C ILE A 19 13.15 25.54 -1.38
N VAL A 20 13.34 26.85 -1.58
CA VAL A 20 14.24 27.64 -0.75
C VAL A 20 13.71 27.56 0.67
N ALA A 21 14.58 27.14 1.59
CA ALA A 21 14.34 27.08 3.01
C ALA A 21 14.12 28.47 3.62
N TRP A 22 12.97 29.07 3.38
CA TRP A 22 12.46 30.09 4.27
C TRP A 22 12.10 29.38 5.57
N LEU A 23 13.03 29.39 6.53
CA LEU A 23 12.65 29.31 7.92
C LEU A 23 11.74 30.50 8.16
N VAL A 24 10.48 30.19 8.39
CA VAL A 24 9.45 31.19 8.41
C VAL A 24 9.45 31.86 9.78
N TYR A 25 9.75 33.16 9.81
CA TYR A 25 9.86 33.95 11.05
C TYR A 25 8.63 34.81 11.36
N THR A 26 7.62 34.85 10.48
CA THR A 26 6.42 35.68 10.70
C THR A 26 5.14 34.91 10.42
N GLU A 27 4.09 35.23 11.19
CA GLU A 27 2.75 34.67 11.06
C GLU A 27 2.21 34.73 9.63
N GLU A 28 2.42 35.84 8.91
CA GLU A 28 2.02 36.02 7.51
C GLU A 28 2.68 35.00 6.57
N HIS A 29 3.98 34.78 6.72
CA HIS A 29 4.70 33.78 5.94
C HIS A 29 4.26 32.36 6.33
N VAL A 30 3.88 32.08 7.59
CA VAL A 30 3.40 30.73 7.98
C VAL A 30 2.05 30.48 7.34
N LYS A 31 1.17 31.47 7.41
CA LYS A 31 -0.12 31.47 6.70
C LYS A 31 0.08 31.31 5.19
N SER A 32 1.05 32.01 4.59
CA SER A 32 1.38 31.84 3.17
C SER A 32 1.89 30.42 2.85
N ALA A 33 2.77 29.85 3.68
CA ALA A 33 3.23 28.48 3.50
C ALA A 33 2.07 27.48 3.61
N VAL A 34 1.25 27.57 4.65
CA VAL A 34 0.07 26.71 4.83
C VAL A 34 -0.91 26.89 3.67
N ASN A 35 -1.21 28.13 3.25
CA ASN A 35 -2.06 28.41 2.09
C ASN A 35 -1.49 27.75 0.81
N ASN A 36 -0.19 27.91 0.53
CA ASN A 36 0.46 27.26 -0.63
C ASN A 36 0.33 25.73 -0.61
N PHE A 37 0.25 25.11 0.58
CA PHE A 37 0.06 23.66 0.73
C PHE A 37 -1.41 23.23 0.86
N SER A 38 -2.35 24.14 1.16
CA SER A 38 -3.78 23.87 1.31
C SER A 38 -4.64 24.31 0.11
N GLU A 39 -4.26 25.36 -0.61
CA GLU A 39 -4.92 25.84 -1.83
C GLU A 39 -4.71 24.88 -3.01
N VAL A 40 -3.61 24.12 -3.00
CA VAL A 40 -3.52 22.87 -3.76
C VAL A 40 -4.43 21.87 -3.06
N GLY A 41 -5.74 21.96 -3.34
CA GLY A 41 -6.85 21.15 -2.79
C GLY A 41 -6.81 19.68 -3.22
N THR A 42 -5.65 19.07 -3.01
CA THR A 42 -5.33 17.69 -3.30
C THR A 42 -5.40 16.92 -1.98
N PRO A 43 -6.28 15.90 -1.86
CA PRO A 43 -6.30 15.05 -0.69
C PRO A 43 -4.94 14.35 -0.51
N PRO A 44 -4.61 13.90 0.72
CA PRO A 44 -3.37 13.19 0.95
C PRO A 44 -3.33 11.89 0.12
N ASN A 45 -2.17 11.56 -0.45
CA ASN A 45 -1.96 10.27 -1.10
C ASN A 45 -2.04 9.13 -0.07
N GLY A 46 -2.07 7.85 -0.51
CA GLY A 46 -2.18 6.70 0.38
C GLY A 46 -1.12 6.64 1.50
N GLN A 47 0.13 7.04 1.21
CA GLN A 47 1.20 7.10 2.22
C GLN A 47 0.99 8.25 3.22
N GLN A 48 0.69 9.46 2.73
CA GLN A 48 0.43 10.63 3.57
C GLN A 48 -0.77 10.39 4.47
N GLN A 49 -1.85 9.83 3.91
CA GLN A 49 -3.05 9.45 4.61
C GLN A 49 -2.74 8.44 5.72
N LEU A 50 -1.82 7.49 5.49
CA LEU A 50 -1.35 6.53 6.49
C LEU A 50 -0.49 7.16 7.59
N ARG A 51 0.44 8.06 7.26
CA ARG A 51 1.28 8.77 8.25
C ARG A 51 0.44 9.68 9.14
N LEU A 52 -0.51 10.42 8.57
CA LEU A 52 -1.48 11.23 9.32
C LEU A 52 -2.43 10.36 10.17
N ASN A 53 -2.87 9.20 9.67
CA ASN A 53 -3.66 8.26 10.50
C ASN A 53 -2.84 7.74 11.68
N ARG A 54 -1.57 7.39 11.46
CA ARG A 54 -0.65 6.94 12.52
C ARG A 54 -0.44 8.04 13.57
N LEU A 55 -0.36 9.31 13.16
CA LEU A 55 -0.35 10.44 14.10
C LEU A 55 -1.62 10.46 14.96
N ALA A 56 -2.81 10.43 14.34
CA ALA A 56 -4.09 10.45 15.07
C ALA A 56 -4.23 9.28 16.06
N TYR A 57 -3.85 8.06 15.67
CA TYR A 57 -3.87 6.89 16.57
C TYR A 57 -2.88 7.01 17.73
N ARG A 58 -1.66 7.54 17.50
CA ARG A 58 -0.67 7.73 18.56
C ARG A 58 -1.01 8.90 19.48
N LEU A 59 -1.55 9.99 18.96
CA LEU A 59 -2.11 11.07 19.77
C LEU A 59 -3.22 10.56 20.68
N LEU A 60 -4.13 9.70 20.18
CA LEU A 60 -5.19 9.10 21.02
C LEU A 60 -4.70 8.12 22.10
N GLN A 61 -3.45 7.64 22.02
CA GLN A 61 -2.82 6.86 23.10
C GLN A 61 -2.25 7.76 24.20
N LEU A 62 -1.85 8.99 23.87
CA LEU A 62 -1.29 9.99 24.81
C LEU A 62 -2.37 10.92 25.37
N LEU A 63 -3.40 11.20 24.58
CA LEU A 63 -4.49 12.14 24.80
C LEU A 63 -5.80 11.43 24.39
N PRO A 64 -6.44 10.66 25.30
CA PRO A 64 -7.60 9.83 24.95
C PRO A 64 -8.77 10.66 24.41
N LEU A 65 -9.73 10.02 23.73
CA LEU A 65 -10.85 10.73 23.09
C LEU A 65 -11.73 11.53 24.07
N SER A 66 -11.75 11.14 25.35
CA SER A 66 -12.42 11.86 26.44
C SER A 66 -11.68 13.10 26.93
N ASP A 67 -10.47 13.38 26.42
CA ASP A 67 -9.69 14.54 26.79
C ASP A 67 -10.29 15.83 26.19
N PRO A 68 -10.48 16.90 26.99
CA PRO A 68 -11.09 18.15 26.52
C PRO A 68 -10.35 18.83 25.37
N ILE A 69 -9.07 18.49 25.14
CA ILE A 69 -8.25 18.98 24.02
C ILE A 69 -8.91 18.78 22.65
N TRP A 70 -9.74 17.74 22.50
CA TRP A 70 -10.39 17.40 21.24
C TRP A 70 -11.71 18.13 20.98
N GLY A 71 -12.29 18.82 21.98
CA GLY A 71 -13.59 19.48 21.84
C GLY A 71 -14.72 18.56 21.36
N GLY A 72 -14.64 17.25 21.63
CA GLY A 72 -15.58 16.23 21.15
C GLY A 72 -15.34 15.71 19.73
N GLN A 73 -14.29 16.16 19.03
CA GLN A 73 -13.92 15.66 17.70
C GLN A 73 -13.10 14.37 17.79
N ASP A 74 -13.27 13.43 16.84
CA ASP A 74 -12.40 12.25 16.75
C ASP A 74 -11.25 12.50 15.74
N PRO A 75 -9.98 12.54 16.20
CA PRO A 75 -8.80 12.64 15.34
C PRO A 75 -8.79 11.68 14.14
N ARG A 76 -9.28 10.45 14.33
CA ARG A 76 -9.31 9.40 13.30
C ARG A 76 -10.37 9.66 12.26
N ALA A 77 -11.46 10.33 12.63
CA ALA A 77 -12.50 10.74 11.69
C ALA A 77 -12.03 11.97 10.90
N ALA A 78 -11.48 12.98 11.58
CA ALA A 78 -10.95 14.19 10.96
C ALA A 78 -9.88 13.87 9.89
N VAL A 79 -8.94 12.96 10.21
CA VAL A 79 -7.89 12.55 9.28
C VAL A 79 -8.44 11.77 8.06
N LYS A 80 -9.55 11.04 8.18
CA LYS A 80 -10.18 10.34 7.03
C LYS A 80 -10.91 11.26 6.06
N SER A 81 -11.29 12.47 6.48
CA SER A 81 -12.06 13.43 5.68
C SER A 81 -11.21 14.58 5.11
N LEU A 82 -9.88 14.51 5.21
CA LEU A 82 -8.99 15.59 4.78
C LEU A 82 -9.09 15.86 3.28
N GLN A 83 -9.30 17.13 2.93
CA GLN A 83 -9.32 17.64 1.55
C GLN A 83 -7.94 18.14 1.10
N THR A 84 -6.96 18.20 2.00
CA THR A 84 -5.61 18.73 1.79
C THR A 84 -4.58 17.80 2.41
N LYS A 85 -3.30 17.97 2.06
CA LYS A 85 -2.17 17.14 2.54
C LYS A 85 -1.81 17.32 4.03
N GLY A 86 -2.66 17.98 4.80
CA GLY A 86 -2.41 18.31 6.20
C GLY A 86 -3.68 18.39 7.04
N TRP A 87 -3.53 18.25 8.35
CA TRP A 87 -4.59 18.28 9.33
C TRP A 87 -4.49 19.54 10.19
N LEU A 88 -5.53 20.38 10.11
CA LEU A 88 -5.70 21.51 11.02
C LEU A 88 -6.32 21.03 12.34
N ILE A 89 -5.59 21.18 13.43
CA ILE A 89 -6.07 20.88 14.79
C ILE A 89 -6.41 22.21 15.47
N SER A 90 -7.66 22.35 15.88
CA SER A 90 -8.15 23.54 16.60
C SER A 90 -8.41 23.18 18.06
N VAL A 91 -7.73 23.85 18.99
CA VAL A 91 -7.80 23.58 20.43
C VAL A 91 -8.00 24.85 21.26
N ALA A 92 -8.41 24.70 22.51
CA ALA A 92 -8.40 25.81 23.46
C ALA A 92 -6.93 26.22 23.80
N PRO A 93 -6.60 27.52 23.91
CA PRO A 93 -5.22 27.97 24.14
C PRO A 93 -4.53 27.34 25.35
N GLU A 94 -5.27 27.11 26.44
CA GLU A 94 -4.83 26.42 27.66
C GLU A 94 -4.46 24.94 27.47
N HIS A 95 -4.70 24.38 26.27
CA HIS A 95 -4.31 23.02 25.90
C HIS A 95 -3.23 22.98 24.81
N ALA A 96 -2.85 24.12 24.23
CA ALA A 96 -1.91 24.20 23.11
C ALA A 96 -0.53 23.61 23.44
N GLU A 97 0.07 23.99 24.57
CA GLU A 97 1.38 23.45 24.99
C GLU A 97 1.34 21.93 25.20
N ARG A 98 0.25 21.42 25.78
CA ARG A 98 0.06 19.99 26.02
C ARG A 98 -0.13 19.22 24.72
N LEU A 99 -0.80 19.79 23.72
CA LEU A 99 -0.86 19.24 22.36
C LEU A 99 0.54 19.26 21.72
N LEU A 100 1.27 20.36 21.80
CA LEU A 100 2.62 20.51 21.23
C LEU A 100 3.58 19.45 21.79
N ARG A 101 3.59 19.23 23.11
CA ARG A 101 4.39 18.18 23.77
C ARG A 101 4.05 16.77 23.29
N ALA A 102 2.79 16.48 22.99
CA ALA A 102 2.38 15.18 22.44
C ALA A 102 2.68 15.05 20.94
N ILE A 103 2.52 16.14 20.18
CA ILE A 103 2.57 16.12 18.71
C ILE A 103 3.98 16.24 18.15
N LEU A 104 4.87 17.06 18.75
CA LEU A 104 6.20 17.32 18.20
C LEU A 104 7.08 16.07 18.15
N PRO A 105 7.16 15.22 19.20
CA PRO A 105 7.89 13.96 19.11
C PRO A 105 7.28 13.03 18.04
N LEU A 106 5.96 12.91 17.99
CA LEU A 106 5.28 12.05 17.01
C LEU A 106 5.50 12.55 15.57
N ALA A 107 5.39 13.85 15.33
CA ALA A 107 5.61 14.49 14.04
C ALA A 107 7.07 14.35 13.58
N ARG A 108 8.04 14.49 14.50
CA ARG A 108 9.46 14.23 14.25
C ARG A 108 9.71 12.79 13.80
N HIS A 109 9.11 11.80 14.46
CA HIS A 109 9.20 10.38 14.06
C HIS A 109 8.48 10.10 12.73
N LEU A 110 7.32 10.73 12.48
CA LEU A 110 6.51 10.52 11.28
C LEU A 110 6.94 11.41 10.10
N ARG A 111 7.92 12.30 10.32
CA ARG A 111 8.45 13.28 9.36
C ARG A 111 7.40 14.26 8.84
N LEU A 112 6.43 14.58 9.69
CA LEU A 112 5.40 15.60 9.48
C LEU A 112 5.92 16.96 9.92
N ALA A 113 5.72 17.99 9.10
CA ALA A 113 5.93 19.36 9.52
C ALA A 113 4.80 19.83 10.43
N ILE A 114 5.11 20.66 11.42
CA ILE A 114 4.13 21.29 12.31
C ILE A 114 4.25 22.80 12.14
N ALA A 115 3.14 23.46 11.81
CA ALA A 115 3.05 24.91 11.76
C ALA A 115 2.16 25.39 12.91
N ASP A 116 2.72 26.24 13.78
CA ASP A 116 2.01 26.91 14.85
C ASP A 116 1.53 28.28 14.33
N LEU A 117 0.22 28.38 14.06
CA LEU A 117 -0.34 29.54 13.36
C LEU A 117 -0.50 30.77 14.26
N GLN A 118 -0.39 30.62 15.58
CA GLN A 118 -0.57 31.69 16.57
C GLN A 118 0.76 32.30 16.98
N THR A 119 1.83 31.51 17.06
CA THR A 119 3.19 32.00 17.32
C THR A 119 3.95 32.33 16.04
N GLY A 120 3.49 31.85 14.88
CA GLY A 120 4.20 32.00 13.62
C GLY A 120 5.45 31.13 13.52
N ILE A 121 5.52 30.04 14.30
CA ILE A 121 6.66 29.12 14.33
C ILE A 121 6.41 27.91 13.42
N TYR A 122 7.41 27.54 12.62
CA TYR A 122 7.39 26.36 11.77
C TYR A 122 8.44 25.34 12.20
N PHE A 123 8.01 24.09 12.38
CA PHE A 123 8.83 22.97 12.81
C PHE A 123 8.94 21.94 11.68
N GLU A 124 10.11 21.86 11.05
CA GLU A 124 10.35 20.92 9.97
C GLU A 124 11.27 19.77 10.41
N PRO A 125 10.88 18.51 10.24
CA PRO A 125 11.65 17.39 10.78
C PRO A 125 12.78 16.89 9.86
N ASN A 126 12.97 17.46 8.66
CA ASN A 126 13.47 16.66 7.52
C ASN A 126 14.74 17.09 6.79
N GLU A 127 15.30 18.30 6.98
CA GLU A 127 16.48 18.73 6.22
C GLU A 127 17.75 18.92 7.06
N GLU A 128 18.82 18.24 6.66
CA GLU A 128 20.17 18.32 7.23
C GLU A 128 20.83 19.70 7.06
N ASN A 129 20.25 20.58 6.25
CA ASN A 129 20.73 21.93 5.95
C ASN A 129 19.83 23.06 6.49
N LYS A 130 18.70 22.75 7.15
CA LYS A 130 17.83 23.76 7.77
C LYS A 130 18.23 23.95 9.23
N VAL A 131 19.00 25.02 9.50
CA VAL A 131 19.42 25.38 10.86
C VAL A 131 18.19 25.85 11.65
N ILE A 132 17.73 25.06 12.62
CA ILE A 132 16.71 25.54 13.58
C ILE A 132 17.26 26.84 14.21
N PRO A 133 16.54 27.97 14.12
CA PRO A 133 17.05 29.24 14.61
C PRO A 133 17.42 29.15 16.09
N GLU A 134 18.58 29.69 16.49
CA GLU A 134 19.06 29.57 17.88
C GLU A 134 18.04 30.11 18.89
N ALA A 135 17.27 31.13 18.54
CA ALA A 135 16.19 31.69 19.35
C ALA A 135 14.99 30.72 19.57
N ALA A 136 14.78 29.76 18.67
CA ALA A 136 13.69 28.77 18.77
C ALA A 136 14.12 27.47 19.49
N LEU A 137 15.43 27.19 19.54
CA LEU A 137 15.98 25.98 20.18
C LEU A 137 15.56 25.80 21.65
N PRO A 138 15.57 26.82 22.54
CA PRO A 138 15.17 26.65 23.94
C PRO A 138 13.71 26.22 24.08
N THR A 139 12.79 26.86 23.36
CA THR A 139 11.37 26.51 23.35
C THR A 139 11.16 25.09 22.84
N LEU A 140 11.86 24.70 21.78
CA LEU A 140 11.82 23.36 21.23
C LEU A 140 12.35 22.28 22.18
N GLN A 141 13.46 22.53 22.86
CA GLN A 141 14.03 21.62 23.87
C GLN A 141 13.13 21.49 25.10
N VAL A 142 12.38 22.55 25.46
CA VAL A 142 11.37 22.48 26.51
C VAL A 142 10.18 21.62 26.08
N LEU A 143 9.73 21.69 24.82
CA LEU A 143 8.56 20.96 24.30
C LEU A 143 8.86 19.51 23.91
N ASP A 144 10.04 19.23 23.34
CA ASP A 144 10.56 17.91 22.98
C ASP A 144 11.98 17.73 23.56
N PRO A 145 12.11 17.33 24.84
CA PRO A 145 13.41 17.14 25.49
C PRO A 145 14.29 16.05 24.85
N ASP A 146 13.67 15.12 24.12
CA ASP A 146 14.34 14.06 23.37
C ASP A 146 14.72 14.49 21.94
N MET A 147 14.68 15.79 21.62
CA MET A 147 15.13 16.37 20.35
C MET A 147 16.66 16.30 20.22
N LYS A 148 17.16 15.08 19.98
CA LYS A 148 18.54 14.79 19.59
C LYS A 148 18.69 15.01 18.07
N PRO A 149 19.89 15.39 17.57
CA PRO A 149 20.20 15.29 16.15
C PRO A 149 19.91 13.87 15.67
N ARG A 150 19.34 13.75 14.46
CA ARG A 150 18.73 12.50 13.95
C ARG A 150 19.61 11.27 14.20
N ASN A 151 18.98 10.22 14.75
CA ASN A 151 19.55 8.87 14.71
C ASN A 151 19.96 8.53 13.26
N LYS A 152 21.12 7.88 13.09
CA LYS A 152 21.57 7.41 11.78
C LYS A 152 20.45 6.61 11.11
N PRO A 153 20.11 6.88 9.83
CA PRO A 153 19.12 6.10 9.11
C PRO A 153 19.44 4.61 9.18
N LEU A 154 18.42 3.77 9.36
CA LEU A 154 18.57 2.32 9.28
C LEU A 154 19.19 1.93 7.94
N THR A 155 20.21 1.07 7.97
CA THR A 155 20.78 0.49 6.75
C THR A 155 19.81 -0.52 6.10
N LYS A 156 20.00 -0.81 4.82
CA LYS A 156 19.23 -1.86 4.10
C LYS A 156 19.25 -3.22 4.83
N ALA A 157 20.38 -3.58 5.41
CA ALA A 157 20.55 -4.81 6.19
C ALA A 157 19.72 -4.78 7.50
N GLN A 158 19.73 -3.66 8.23
CA GLN A 158 18.90 -3.50 9.44
C GLN A 158 17.40 -3.51 9.12
N ILE A 159 16.98 -2.95 7.99
CA ILE A 159 15.60 -3.05 7.50
C ILE A 159 15.25 -4.52 7.21
N TYR A 160 16.10 -5.22 6.45
CA TYR A 160 15.90 -6.62 6.10
C TYR A 160 15.79 -7.55 7.32
N GLU A 161 16.82 -7.58 8.19
CA GLU A 161 16.82 -8.47 9.36
C GLU A 161 15.73 -8.08 10.34
N GLY A 162 15.54 -6.78 10.58
CA GLY A 162 14.52 -6.33 11.52
C GLY A 162 13.10 -6.73 11.11
N PHE A 163 12.76 -6.66 9.81
CA PHE A 163 11.48 -7.20 9.32
C PHE A 163 11.43 -8.73 9.43
N ALA A 164 12.54 -9.41 9.14
CA ALA A 164 12.59 -10.87 9.20
C ALA A 164 12.34 -11.39 10.63
N GLU A 165 13.04 -10.85 11.63
CA GLU A 165 12.82 -11.13 13.06
C GLU A 165 11.35 -10.97 13.47
N ARG A 166 10.72 -9.86 13.04
CA ARG A 166 9.36 -9.46 13.44
C ARG A 166 8.26 -10.25 12.75
N LEU A 167 8.50 -10.72 11.53
CA LEU A 167 7.51 -11.42 10.71
C LEU A 167 7.61 -12.95 10.80
N VAL A 168 8.78 -13.54 11.09
CA VAL A 168 8.97 -15.00 11.11
C VAL A 168 7.96 -15.73 12.01
N ALA A 169 7.89 -15.40 13.30
CA ALA A 169 7.02 -16.15 14.22
C ALA A 169 5.51 -15.92 13.95
N PRO A 170 5.02 -14.67 13.75
CA PRO A 170 3.60 -14.45 13.43
C PRO A 170 3.15 -15.09 12.11
N LEU A 171 4.01 -15.12 11.08
CA LEU A 171 3.66 -15.73 9.79
C LEU A 171 3.78 -17.26 9.82
N ALA A 172 4.72 -17.83 10.58
CA ALA A 172 4.83 -19.27 10.78
C ALA A 172 3.58 -19.86 11.45
N ALA A 173 2.99 -19.15 12.42
CA ALA A 173 1.71 -19.52 13.04
C ALA A 173 0.52 -19.56 12.06
N LEU A 174 0.67 -18.96 10.87
CA LEU A 174 -0.31 -18.92 9.79
C LEU A 174 0.06 -19.84 8.60
N GLY A 175 1.09 -20.69 8.76
CA GLY A 175 1.53 -21.65 7.75
C GLY A 175 2.47 -21.09 6.67
N PHE A 176 3.03 -19.89 6.86
CA PHE A 176 4.07 -19.36 5.97
C PHE A 176 5.46 -19.86 6.38
N SER A 177 6.32 -20.07 5.38
CA SER A 177 7.74 -20.37 5.53
C SER A 177 8.58 -19.19 5.00
N ARG A 178 9.71 -18.88 5.64
CA ARG A 178 10.67 -17.88 5.12
C ARG A 178 11.40 -18.47 3.92
N TYR A 179 11.44 -17.74 2.81
CA TYR A 179 12.12 -18.13 1.57
C TYR A 179 12.96 -16.94 1.08
N ASP A 180 14.26 -16.99 1.33
CA ASP A 180 15.19 -15.96 0.88
C ASP A 180 15.94 -16.46 -0.36
N PRO A 181 15.58 -16.01 -1.59
CA PRO A 181 16.14 -16.55 -2.83
C PRO A 181 17.61 -16.15 -3.10
N GLY A 182 18.31 -15.50 -2.16
CA GLY A 182 19.72 -15.13 -2.27
C GLY A 182 20.07 -13.95 -3.19
N TYR A 183 19.23 -13.61 -4.18
CA TYR A 183 19.55 -12.60 -5.22
C TYR A 183 19.16 -11.15 -4.88
N SER A 184 18.61 -10.86 -3.71
CA SER A 184 18.16 -9.50 -3.32
C SER A 184 18.09 -9.35 -1.79
N PRO A 185 18.37 -8.15 -1.22
CA PRO A 185 18.09 -7.84 0.19
C PRO A 185 16.58 -7.65 0.41
N SER A 186 15.87 -8.77 0.31
CA SER A 186 14.43 -8.91 0.48
C SER A 186 14.13 -10.08 1.39
N CYS A 187 13.34 -9.87 2.44
CA CYS A 187 12.80 -10.96 3.22
C CYS A 187 11.49 -11.40 2.57
N LYS A 188 11.33 -12.69 2.27
CA LYS A 188 10.06 -13.22 1.73
C LYS A 188 9.53 -14.37 2.56
N PHE A 189 8.21 -14.49 2.54
CA PHE A 189 7.45 -15.53 3.21
C PHE A 189 6.47 -16.15 2.22
N ARG A 190 6.53 -17.47 2.04
CA ARG A 190 5.67 -18.24 1.14
C ARG A 190 4.81 -19.22 1.95
N ARG A 191 3.51 -19.20 1.73
CA ARG A 191 2.55 -20.24 2.13
C ARG A 191 1.96 -20.83 0.87
N GLU A 192 1.85 -22.14 0.80
CA GLU A 192 1.17 -22.82 -0.31
C GLU A 192 0.11 -23.76 0.25
N GLN A 193 -1.09 -23.70 -0.32
CA GLN A 193 -2.19 -24.60 -0.02
C GLN A 193 -3.02 -24.81 -1.28
N ASN A 194 -3.36 -26.05 -1.59
CA ASN A 194 -4.22 -26.42 -2.72
C ASN A 194 -3.80 -25.82 -4.07
N GLY A 195 -2.48 -25.71 -4.34
CA GLY A 195 -1.96 -25.10 -5.58
C GLY A 195 -2.11 -23.58 -5.70
N VAL A 196 -2.52 -22.91 -4.61
CA VAL A 196 -2.48 -21.46 -4.45
C VAL A 196 -1.35 -21.08 -3.49
N CYS A 197 -0.52 -20.15 -3.93
CA CYS A 197 0.63 -19.63 -3.23
C CYS A 197 0.39 -18.17 -2.79
N CYS A 198 0.58 -17.91 -1.50
CA CYS A 198 0.63 -16.58 -0.91
C CYS A 198 2.09 -16.20 -0.64
N GLU A 199 2.57 -15.12 -1.26
CA GLU A 199 3.90 -14.53 -1.00
C GLU A 199 3.73 -13.16 -0.34
N LEU A 200 4.29 -12.99 0.86
CA LEU A 200 4.57 -11.68 1.46
C LEU A 200 6.04 -11.39 1.25
N SER A 201 6.40 -10.29 0.58
CA SER A 201 7.80 -9.87 0.44
C SER A 201 8.04 -8.44 0.89
N VAL A 202 9.10 -8.23 1.67
CA VAL A 202 9.57 -6.91 2.12
C VAL A 202 10.95 -6.66 1.50
N MET A 203 11.08 -5.56 0.76
CA MET A 203 12.32 -5.18 0.07
C MET A 203 12.78 -3.79 0.53
N SER A 204 14.09 -3.56 0.59
CA SER A 204 14.67 -2.24 0.89
C SER A 204 15.08 -1.49 -0.38
N GLU A 205 14.36 -0.42 -0.71
CA GLU A 205 14.61 0.42 -1.88
C GLU A 205 15.21 1.79 -1.48
N GLY A 206 15.63 2.58 -2.48
CA GLY A 206 16.21 3.91 -2.24
C GLY A 206 17.73 3.96 -1.97
N ARG A 207 18.19 5.16 -1.61
CA ARG A 207 19.59 5.55 -1.30
C ARG A 207 19.78 5.66 0.23
N PRO A 208 21.00 5.57 0.82
CA PRO A 208 21.17 5.56 2.28
C PRO A 208 20.49 6.69 3.07
N HIS A 209 20.43 7.91 2.53
CA HIS A 209 19.74 9.07 3.13
C HIS A 209 18.22 9.09 2.92
N ASN A 210 17.72 8.25 2.00
CA ASN A 210 16.31 8.12 1.64
C ASN A 210 16.01 6.66 1.29
N LEU A 211 16.00 5.81 2.33
CA LEU A 211 15.61 4.40 2.24
C LEU A 211 14.11 4.24 2.48
N SER A 212 13.52 3.31 1.74
CA SER A 212 12.11 2.92 1.79
C SER A 212 11.99 1.41 2.02
N ALA A 213 10.86 0.98 2.60
CA ALA A 213 10.50 -0.43 2.63
C ALA A 213 9.27 -0.66 1.76
N LYS A 214 9.37 -1.64 0.86
CA LYS A 214 8.35 -1.96 -0.11
C LYS A 214 7.77 -3.31 0.23
N ILE A 215 6.50 -3.33 0.62
CA ILE A 215 5.82 -4.55 1.05
C ILE A 215 4.85 -4.96 -0.05
N LYS A 216 5.03 -6.18 -0.55
CA LYS A 216 4.15 -6.82 -1.53
C LYS A 216 3.40 -7.95 -0.84
N PHE A 217 2.10 -8.02 -1.09
CA PHE A 217 1.24 -9.14 -0.75
C PHE A 217 0.74 -9.73 -2.06
N ASN A 218 1.34 -10.81 -2.51
CA ASN A 218 0.97 -11.49 -3.75
C ASN A 218 0.19 -12.76 -3.42
N VAL A 219 -0.93 -12.97 -4.09
CA VAL A 219 -1.61 -14.28 -4.14
C VAL A 219 -1.55 -14.75 -5.59
N TYR A 220 -1.10 -15.98 -5.82
CA TYR A 220 -1.01 -16.55 -7.16
C TYR A 220 -1.20 -18.06 -7.22
N SER A 221 -1.66 -18.57 -8.37
CA SER A 221 -1.76 -20.01 -8.61
C SER A 221 -0.73 -20.46 -9.63
N GLU A 222 0.08 -21.46 -9.27
CA GLU A 222 1.00 -22.13 -10.21
C GLU A 222 0.22 -23.08 -11.13
N ARG A 223 -0.91 -23.64 -10.66
CA ARG A 223 -1.84 -24.45 -11.48
C ARG A 223 -2.46 -23.66 -12.64
N ALA A 224 -2.76 -22.37 -12.43
CA ALA A 224 -3.19 -21.48 -13.51
C ALA A 224 -2.11 -21.32 -14.59
N GLY A 225 -0.83 -21.22 -14.19
CA GLY A 225 0.30 -21.21 -15.12
C GLY A 225 0.42 -22.52 -15.90
N MET A 226 0.24 -23.67 -15.25
CA MET A 226 0.23 -24.98 -15.91
C MET A 226 -0.92 -25.14 -16.91
N LEU A 227 -2.14 -24.72 -16.56
CA LEU A 227 -3.29 -24.73 -17.47
C LEU A 227 -2.99 -23.93 -18.74
N ARG A 228 -2.46 -22.71 -18.57
CA ARG A 228 -2.10 -21.85 -19.71
C ARG A 228 -1.00 -22.47 -20.56
N ALA A 229 0.08 -22.96 -19.93
CA ALA A 229 1.16 -23.62 -20.64
C ALA A 229 0.67 -24.84 -21.44
N LYS A 230 -0.31 -25.58 -20.90
CA LYS A 230 -0.95 -26.70 -21.60
C LYS A 230 -1.85 -26.24 -22.74
N ALA A 231 -2.67 -25.20 -22.57
CA ALA A 231 -3.48 -24.66 -23.65
C ALA A 231 -2.62 -24.06 -24.79
N GLU A 232 -1.48 -23.44 -24.49
CA GLU A 232 -0.51 -22.97 -25.48
C GLU A 232 0.12 -24.15 -26.26
N GLN A 233 0.37 -25.29 -25.61
CA GLN A 233 0.77 -26.53 -26.30
C GLN A 233 -0.36 -27.10 -27.17
N ASP A 234 -1.53 -27.35 -26.59
CA ASP A 234 -2.63 -28.07 -27.23
C ASP A 234 -3.31 -27.28 -28.37
N LEU A 235 -3.40 -25.94 -28.25
CA LEU A 235 -4.11 -25.08 -29.20
C LEU A 235 -3.21 -24.33 -30.19
N LEU A 236 -1.97 -24.00 -29.80
CA LEU A 236 -1.03 -23.27 -30.66
C LEU A 236 0.18 -24.11 -31.11
N GLY A 237 0.37 -25.33 -30.60
CA GLY A 237 1.55 -26.13 -30.87
C GLY A 237 2.84 -25.54 -30.32
N VAL A 238 2.77 -24.69 -29.27
CA VAL A 238 3.95 -24.13 -28.62
C VAL A 238 4.70 -25.26 -27.91
N PRO A 239 5.99 -25.49 -28.18
CA PRO A 239 6.77 -26.51 -27.47
C PRO A 239 6.77 -26.28 -25.95
N ALA A 240 6.79 -27.36 -25.17
CA ALA A 240 6.68 -27.28 -23.70
C ALA A 240 7.76 -26.39 -23.06
N GLU A 241 8.98 -26.40 -23.60
CA GLU A 241 10.10 -25.56 -23.17
C GLU A 241 9.95 -24.06 -23.52
N LYS A 242 8.96 -23.71 -24.35
CA LYS A 242 8.59 -22.33 -24.73
C LYS A 242 7.22 -21.90 -24.19
N ALA A 243 6.47 -22.81 -23.60
CA ALA A 243 5.16 -22.53 -23.03
C ALA A 243 5.27 -21.57 -21.82
N SER A 244 4.37 -20.62 -21.71
CA SER A 244 4.52 -19.53 -20.74
C SER A 244 4.17 -19.98 -19.31
N HIS A 245 5.19 -19.96 -18.46
CA HIS A 245 5.04 -20.24 -17.02
C HIS A 245 4.56 -18.96 -16.30
N PHE A 246 3.30 -18.58 -16.56
CA PHE A 246 2.70 -17.36 -16.01
C PHE A 246 1.82 -17.65 -14.79
N ASN A 247 2.28 -17.26 -13.60
CA ASN A 247 1.47 -17.28 -12.40
C ASN A 247 0.44 -16.14 -12.42
N LEU A 248 -0.84 -16.43 -12.16
CA LEU A 248 -1.88 -15.41 -12.02
C LEU A 248 -1.63 -14.61 -10.73
N VAL A 249 -0.90 -13.50 -10.78
CA VAL A 249 -0.57 -12.70 -9.58
C VAL A 249 -1.60 -11.60 -9.33
N VAL A 250 -2.14 -11.57 -8.11
CA VAL A 250 -2.82 -10.39 -7.57
C VAL A 250 -2.03 -9.81 -6.41
N SER A 251 -1.61 -8.55 -6.54
CA SER A 251 -1.03 -7.76 -5.46
C SER A 251 -2.12 -7.02 -4.68
N LEU A 252 -2.16 -7.16 -3.34
CA LEU A 252 -3.16 -6.51 -2.49
C LEU A 252 -2.73 -5.11 -2.02
N PRO A 253 -3.67 -4.15 -1.91
CA PRO A 253 -3.38 -2.81 -1.39
C PRO A 253 -3.25 -2.73 0.15
N ALA A 254 -2.57 -1.69 0.62
CA ALA A 254 -2.30 -1.40 2.01
C ALA A 254 -3.57 -1.02 2.78
N ALA A 255 -3.48 -0.95 4.11
CA ALA A 255 -4.54 -0.38 4.92
C ALA A 255 -4.87 1.05 4.42
N GLY A 256 -6.15 1.33 4.12
CA GLY A 256 -6.62 2.65 3.71
C GLY A 256 -6.70 2.92 2.21
N GLU A 257 -6.12 2.11 1.33
CA GLU A 257 -6.27 2.28 -0.12
C GLU A 257 -7.48 1.51 -0.69
N VAL A 258 -8.25 2.19 -1.54
CA VAL A 258 -9.26 1.58 -2.42
C VAL A 258 -8.55 0.92 -3.60
N TRP A 259 -9.07 -0.22 -4.07
CA TRP A 259 -8.57 -0.97 -5.25
C TRP A 259 -8.18 -0.04 -6.42
N THR A 260 -6.88 0.22 -6.60
CA THR A 260 -6.40 0.91 -7.79
C THR A 260 -6.29 -0.06 -8.97
N LYS A 261 -6.68 0.41 -10.16
CA LYS A 261 -6.85 -0.39 -11.39
C LYS A 261 -5.56 -1.02 -11.96
N THR A 262 -4.46 -1.03 -11.22
CA THR A 262 -3.12 -1.36 -11.72
C THR A 262 -2.41 -2.45 -10.91
N GLY A 263 -2.96 -2.91 -9.77
CA GLY A 263 -2.29 -3.93 -8.94
C GLY A 263 -0.96 -3.42 -8.40
N GLN A 264 -0.94 -2.16 -7.94
CA GLN A 264 0.28 -1.49 -7.52
C GLN A 264 0.96 -2.21 -6.37
N THR A 265 2.28 -2.37 -6.52
CA THR A 265 3.16 -2.56 -5.36
C THR A 265 3.20 -1.28 -4.56
N ILE A 266 3.10 -1.38 -3.24
CA ILE A 266 3.17 -0.23 -2.34
C ILE A 266 4.59 -0.11 -1.80
N SER A 267 5.25 0.97 -2.21
CA SER A 267 6.40 1.51 -1.48
C SER A 267 5.87 2.24 -0.25
N TYR A 268 6.54 2.08 0.88
CA TYR A 268 6.41 2.99 2.02
C TYR A 268 7.74 3.72 2.16
N ASP A 269 7.75 5.00 1.80
CA ASP A 269 8.98 5.77 1.67
C ASP A 269 9.52 6.28 3.01
N PHE A 270 9.30 5.52 4.08
CA PHE A 270 9.56 5.89 5.47
C PHE A 270 9.85 4.69 6.40
N CYS A 271 10.62 3.68 5.98
CA CYS A 271 11.18 2.70 6.94
C CYS A 271 12.58 3.12 7.39
N ARG A 272 12.64 4.11 8.28
CA ARG A 272 13.88 4.81 8.64
C ARG A 272 14.21 4.72 10.13
N SER A 273 13.32 4.14 10.93
CA SER A 273 13.40 3.89 12.37
C SER A 273 12.81 2.51 12.73
N ILE A 274 13.13 2.01 13.94
CA ILE A 274 12.60 0.73 14.43
C ILE A 274 11.07 0.82 14.67
N GLU A 275 10.59 1.99 15.07
CA GLU A 275 9.19 2.28 15.34
C GLU A 275 8.36 2.27 14.06
N GLU A 276 8.89 2.82 12.96
CA GLU A 276 8.29 2.70 11.62
C GLU A 276 8.26 1.24 11.14
N MET A 277 9.33 0.47 11.39
CA MET A 277 9.39 -0.95 11.03
C MET A 277 8.40 -1.81 11.82
N ASN A 278 8.27 -1.59 13.14
CA ASN A 278 7.27 -2.25 13.98
C ASN A 278 5.85 -2.00 13.44
N TRP A 279 5.53 -0.74 13.12
CA TRP A 279 4.21 -0.40 12.57
C TRP A 279 3.98 -0.97 11.16
N LEU A 280 4.99 -0.96 10.28
CA LEU A 280 4.89 -1.60 8.98
C LEU A 280 4.70 -3.12 9.10
N THR A 281 5.27 -3.74 10.13
CA THR A 281 5.02 -5.15 10.50
C THR A 281 3.56 -5.34 10.92
N GLU A 282 3.03 -4.50 11.82
CA GLU A 282 1.62 -4.55 12.25
C GLU A 282 0.65 -4.41 11.06
N VAL A 283 0.88 -3.45 10.17
CA VAL A 283 0.09 -3.25 8.94
C VAL A 283 0.17 -4.46 8.01
N ALA A 284 1.35 -5.07 7.89
CA ALA A 284 1.52 -6.28 7.09
C ALA A 284 0.72 -7.45 7.67
N LEU A 285 0.81 -7.68 8.98
CA LEU A 285 0.08 -8.75 9.67
C LEU A 285 -1.45 -8.54 9.62
N GLN A 286 -1.94 -7.30 9.68
CA GLN A 286 -3.36 -6.98 9.47
C GLN A 286 -3.87 -7.35 8.07
N ARG A 287 -3.01 -7.46 7.06
CA ARG A 287 -3.38 -7.88 5.69
C ARG A 287 -3.30 -9.39 5.45
N VAL A 288 -2.54 -10.14 6.25
CA VAL A 288 -2.42 -11.61 6.09
C VAL A 288 -3.77 -12.34 6.17
N PRO A 289 -4.70 -12.04 7.09
CA PRO A 289 -6.03 -12.67 7.09
C PRO A 289 -6.83 -12.43 5.80
N THR A 290 -6.58 -11.31 5.12
CA THR A 290 -7.20 -11.04 3.80
C THR A 290 -6.54 -11.90 2.72
N MET A 291 -5.21 -12.04 2.72
CA MET A 291 -4.53 -12.98 1.81
C MET A 291 -5.03 -14.42 2.00
N LEU A 292 -5.09 -14.88 3.25
CA LEU A 292 -5.55 -16.23 3.60
C LEU A 292 -7.00 -16.46 3.15
N LYS A 293 -7.92 -15.52 3.44
CA LYS A 293 -9.30 -15.63 2.94
C LYS A 293 -9.36 -15.69 1.40
N LEU A 294 -8.46 -14.99 0.71
CA LEU A 294 -8.38 -14.96 -0.75
C LEU A 294 -7.76 -16.24 -1.35
N SER A 295 -6.85 -16.92 -0.64
CA SER A 295 -6.29 -18.22 -1.07
C SER A 295 -7.15 -19.42 -0.65
N ASP A 296 -7.78 -19.36 0.51
CA ASP A 296 -8.40 -20.51 1.17
C ASP A 296 -9.90 -20.64 0.84
N SER A 297 -10.43 -19.81 -0.06
CA SER A 297 -11.83 -19.88 -0.49
C SER A 297 -12.04 -19.55 -1.96
N ILE A 298 -12.96 -20.28 -2.59
CA ILE A 298 -13.44 -20.07 -3.97
C ILE A 298 -13.85 -18.60 -4.14
N ALA A 299 -14.75 -18.09 -3.29
CA ALA A 299 -15.19 -16.69 -3.32
C ALA A 299 -14.05 -15.65 -3.19
N GLY A 300 -12.95 -16.05 -2.54
CA GLY A 300 -11.71 -15.29 -2.50
C GLY A 300 -11.04 -15.21 -3.88
N ILE A 301 -10.81 -16.37 -4.50
CA ILE A 301 -10.29 -16.51 -5.87
C ILE A 301 -11.20 -15.80 -6.89
N ASN A 302 -12.53 -15.86 -6.73
CA ASN A 302 -13.52 -15.13 -7.54
C ASN A 302 -13.28 -13.60 -7.49
N THR A 303 -12.93 -13.09 -6.30
CA THR A 303 -12.64 -11.66 -6.08
C THR A 303 -11.29 -11.28 -6.70
N LEU A 304 -10.27 -12.13 -6.54
CA LEU A 304 -8.96 -11.95 -7.18
C LEU A 304 -9.09 -11.88 -8.71
N ASN A 305 -9.83 -12.82 -9.31
CA ASN A 305 -9.95 -12.93 -10.76
C ASN A 305 -10.77 -11.76 -11.34
N ARG A 306 -11.93 -11.41 -10.76
CA ARG A 306 -12.74 -10.26 -11.20
C ARG A 306 -11.94 -8.95 -11.24
N GLU A 307 -11.05 -8.73 -10.26
CA GLU A 307 -10.20 -7.54 -10.17
C GLU A 307 -8.90 -7.64 -10.99
N TYR A 308 -8.47 -8.83 -11.41
CA TYR A 308 -7.43 -9.01 -12.41
C TYR A 308 -7.99 -8.74 -13.82
N LEU A 309 -9.12 -9.36 -14.14
CA LEU A 309 -9.82 -9.25 -15.44
C LEU A 309 -10.24 -7.81 -15.76
N ARG A 310 -10.72 -7.04 -14.76
CA ARG A 310 -10.98 -5.59 -14.89
C ARG A 310 -9.78 -4.77 -15.38
N LYS A 311 -8.54 -5.26 -15.23
CA LYS A 311 -7.31 -4.56 -15.66
C LYS A 311 -6.92 -4.94 -17.08
N PHE A 312 -7.16 -6.19 -17.48
CA PHE A 312 -6.81 -6.71 -18.80
C PHE A 312 -7.95 -6.66 -19.83
N SER A 313 -9.19 -6.37 -19.42
CA SER A 313 -10.37 -6.28 -20.32
C SER A 313 -10.32 -5.14 -21.35
N THR A 314 -9.25 -4.33 -21.38
CA THR A 314 -8.98 -3.31 -22.40
C THR A 314 -8.03 -3.79 -23.49
N THR A 315 -7.33 -4.92 -23.30
CA THR A 315 -6.43 -5.53 -24.31
C THR A 315 -6.98 -6.87 -24.75
N GLN A 316 -7.32 -6.99 -26.04
CA GLN A 316 -7.98 -8.13 -26.66
C GLN A 316 -7.05 -9.35 -26.83
N ASN A 317 -6.49 -9.88 -25.75
CA ASN A 317 -5.69 -11.10 -25.79
C ASN A 317 -6.53 -12.29 -25.35
N SER A 318 -6.89 -13.10 -26.34
CA SER A 318 -7.40 -14.48 -26.30
C SER A 318 -7.00 -15.34 -25.08
N LEU A 319 -5.74 -15.27 -24.61
CA LEU A 319 -5.28 -16.02 -23.43
C LEU A 319 -5.90 -15.57 -22.10
N GLY A 320 -6.50 -14.36 -22.03
CA GLY A 320 -7.33 -13.96 -20.90
C GLY A 320 -8.66 -14.72 -20.85
N GLN A 321 -9.25 -14.99 -22.03
CA GLN A 321 -10.54 -15.68 -22.17
C GLN A 321 -10.46 -17.15 -21.76
N LEU A 322 -9.28 -17.79 -21.92
CA LEU A 322 -9.00 -19.13 -21.39
C LEU A 322 -9.25 -19.19 -19.88
N PHE A 323 -8.75 -18.18 -19.14
CA PHE A 323 -8.92 -18.11 -17.69
C PHE A 323 -10.36 -17.79 -17.28
N ASP A 324 -11.07 -16.94 -18.03
CA ASP A 324 -12.51 -16.71 -17.83
C ASP A 324 -13.29 -18.03 -17.92
N TYR A 325 -13.07 -18.78 -19.00
CA TYR A 325 -13.80 -20.02 -19.26
C TYR A 325 -13.47 -21.14 -18.27
N ALA A 326 -12.18 -21.34 -17.97
CA ALA A 326 -11.76 -22.35 -17.01
C ALA A 326 -12.33 -22.10 -15.62
N TYR A 327 -12.29 -20.85 -15.19
CA TYR A 327 -12.86 -20.40 -13.93
C TYR A 327 -14.38 -20.65 -13.84
N LEU A 328 -15.14 -20.31 -14.89
CA LEU A 328 -16.60 -20.49 -14.88
C LEU A 328 -16.99 -21.98 -14.89
N ILE A 329 -16.23 -22.84 -15.58
CA ILE A 329 -16.47 -24.29 -15.55
C ILE A 329 -16.12 -24.88 -14.18
N TRP A 330 -14.97 -24.55 -13.60
CA TRP A 330 -14.56 -25.03 -12.27
C TRP A 330 -15.51 -24.59 -11.16
N GLY A 331 -15.96 -23.33 -11.18
CA GLY A 331 -16.95 -22.79 -10.24
C GLY A 331 -18.38 -23.27 -10.47
N ASN A 332 -18.61 -24.22 -11.40
CA ASN A 332 -19.91 -24.74 -11.82
C ASN A 332 -20.89 -23.63 -12.32
N GLN A 333 -20.34 -22.51 -12.79
CA GLN A 333 -21.07 -21.37 -13.37
C GLN A 333 -21.28 -21.57 -14.89
N LEU A 334 -21.88 -22.72 -15.24
CA LEU A 334 -21.99 -23.15 -16.64
C LEU A 334 -22.89 -22.23 -17.47
N ALA A 335 -23.90 -21.60 -16.87
CA ALA A 335 -24.77 -20.66 -17.59
C ALA A 335 -24.03 -19.37 -17.98
N GLU A 336 -23.22 -18.83 -17.06
CA GLU A 336 -22.39 -17.65 -17.31
C GLU A 336 -21.23 -17.95 -18.28
N PHE A 337 -20.69 -19.18 -18.26
CA PHE A 337 -19.75 -19.66 -19.27
C PHE A 337 -20.38 -19.61 -20.67
N GLU A 338 -21.55 -20.23 -20.85
CA GLU A 338 -22.24 -20.29 -22.14
C GLU A 338 -22.64 -18.89 -22.65
N GLU A 339 -23.08 -17.99 -21.76
CA GLU A 339 -23.37 -16.60 -22.13
C GLU A 339 -22.11 -15.85 -22.61
N LEU A 340 -21.00 -15.96 -21.88
CA LEU A 340 -19.74 -15.30 -22.26
C LEU A 340 -19.18 -15.90 -23.57
N ALA A 341 -19.22 -17.22 -23.71
CA ALA A 341 -18.84 -17.95 -24.91
C ALA A 341 -19.62 -17.46 -26.14
N ALA A 342 -20.94 -17.40 -26.05
CA ALA A 342 -21.80 -16.91 -27.13
C ALA A 342 -21.49 -15.46 -27.53
N ARG A 343 -21.28 -14.56 -26.56
CA ARG A 343 -20.92 -13.15 -26.81
C ARG A 343 -19.57 -13.01 -27.54
N GLN A 344 -18.55 -13.75 -27.14
CA GLN A 344 -17.23 -13.69 -27.79
C GLN A 344 -17.26 -14.31 -29.19
N LEU A 345 -17.97 -15.42 -29.38
CA LEU A 345 -18.14 -16.06 -30.68
C LEU A 345 -18.89 -15.17 -31.68
N ALA A 346 -19.94 -14.47 -31.24
CA ALA A 346 -20.62 -13.45 -32.04
C ALA A 346 -19.65 -12.33 -32.46
N ARG A 347 -18.84 -11.82 -31.51
CA ARG A 347 -17.85 -10.77 -31.79
C ARG A 347 -16.73 -11.20 -32.73
N GLN A 348 -16.26 -12.46 -32.67
CA GLN A 348 -15.31 -13.00 -33.64
C GLN A 348 -15.93 -13.04 -35.05
N ARG A 349 -17.21 -13.46 -35.15
CA ARG A 349 -17.95 -13.50 -36.43
C ARG A 349 -18.18 -12.10 -37.01
N GLU A 350 -18.48 -11.10 -36.17
CA GLU A 350 -18.66 -9.70 -36.58
C GLU A 350 -17.35 -9.03 -37.03
N THR A 351 -16.25 -9.29 -36.33
CA THR A 351 -14.98 -8.57 -36.55
C THR A 351 -13.99 -9.31 -37.46
N GLY A 352 -14.19 -10.61 -37.71
CA GLY A 352 -13.28 -11.47 -38.47
C GLY A 352 -11.90 -11.69 -37.84
N SER A 353 -11.63 -11.08 -36.67
CA SER A 353 -10.33 -11.15 -36.00
C SER A 353 -10.34 -12.17 -34.87
N THR A 354 -9.36 -13.06 -34.90
CA THR A 354 -9.08 -14.06 -33.86
C THR A 354 -8.18 -13.53 -32.73
N TYR A 355 -7.52 -12.38 -32.91
CA TYR A 355 -6.53 -11.84 -31.95
C TYR A 355 -5.60 -12.93 -31.36
N GLY A 356 -5.08 -13.80 -32.24
CA GLY A 356 -4.16 -14.89 -31.90
C GLY A 356 -4.78 -16.26 -31.62
N PHE A 357 -6.08 -16.40 -31.32
CA PHE A 357 -6.73 -17.71 -31.11
C PHE A 357 -8.13 -17.77 -31.74
N ASP A 358 -8.51 -18.95 -32.19
CA ASP A 358 -9.89 -19.25 -32.56
C ASP A 358 -10.74 -19.50 -31.30
N VAL A 359 -11.69 -18.61 -31.02
CA VAL A 359 -12.56 -18.68 -29.83
C VAL A 359 -13.40 -19.96 -29.85
N GLU A 360 -13.77 -20.48 -31.02
CA GLU A 360 -14.56 -21.72 -31.14
C GLU A 360 -13.75 -22.94 -30.65
N LYS A 361 -12.46 -23.02 -31.01
CA LYS A 361 -11.53 -24.05 -30.50
C LYS A 361 -11.27 -23.90 -29.00
N LEU A 362 -11.18 -22.66 -28.52
CA LEU A 362 -10.97 -22.37 -27.10
C LEU A 362 -12.18 -22.80 -26.25
N ILE A 363 -13.42 -22.53 -26.71
CA ILE A 363 -14.66 -22.98 -26.08
C ILE A 363 -14.72 -24.52 -26.04
N ALA A 364 -14.43 -25.19 -27.16
CA ALA A 364 -14.40 -26.65 -27.23
C ALA A 364 -13.39 -27.25 -26.25
N TYR A 365 -12.14 -26.76 -26.28
CA TYR A 365 -11.08 -27.18 -25.35
C TYR A 365 -11.51 -27.05 -23.88
N CYS A 366 -12.12 -25.93 -23.51
CA CYS A 366 -12.59 -25.71 -22.15
C CYS A 366 -13.69 -26.71 -21.76
N ARG A 367 -14.68 -26.98 -22.63
CA ARG A 367 -15.74 -27.97 -22.37
C ARG A 367 -15.21 -29.41 -22.28
N ASP A 368 -14.25 -29.78 -23.12
CA ASP A 368 -13.79 -31.16 -23.25
C ASP A 368 -12.71 -31.52 -22.22
N THR A 369 -11.88 -30.53 -21.82
CA THR A 369 -10.70 -30.74 -20.97
C THR A 369 -10.95 -30.40 -19.51
N LEU A 370 -11.85 -29.44 -19.24
CA LEU A 370 -12.11 -28.94 -17.88
C LEU A 370 -13.41 -29.52 -17.35
N LYS A 371 -13.41 -29.86 -16.07
CA LYS A 371 -14.56 -30.49 -15.40
C LYS A 371 -15.00 -29.60 -14.23
N PRO A 372 -16.30 -29.50 -13.94
CA PRO A 372 -16.76 -28.89 -12.70
C PRO A 372 -16.13 -29.60 -11.50
N ASP A 373 -15.52 -28.85 -10.61
CA ASP A 373 -15.02 -29.37 -9.34
C ASP A 373 -16.02 -28.96 -8.24
N PRO A 374 -16.70 -29.90 -7.57
CA PRO A 374 -17.70 -29.57 -6.55
C PRO A 374 -17.11 -28.93 -5.29
N ASP A 375 -15.80 -29.11 -5.03
CA ASP A 375 -15.07 -28.42 -3.96
C ASP A 375 -14.43 -27.10 -4.47
N GLY A 376 -14.53 -26.81 -5.78
CA GLY A 376 -14.16 -25.56 -6.44
C GLY A 376 -12.68 -25.17 -6.34
N LEU A 377 -11.83 -26.10 -5.91
CA LEU A 377 -10.39 -25.94 -5.82
C LEU A 377 -9.75 -26.55 -7.09
N PRO A 378 -9.03 -25.77 -7.92
CA PRO A 378 -8.27 -26.32 -9.04
C PRO A 378 -7.05 -27.13 -8.57
#